data_AF-A0A2E5FHX7-F1
#
_entry.id   AF-A0A2E5FHX7-F1
#
_cell.length_a   1.000
_cell.length_b   1.000
_cell.length_c   1.000
_cell.angle_alpha   90.00
_cell.angle_beta   90.00
_cell.angle_gamma   90.00
#
_symmetry.space_group_name_H-M   'P 1'
#
loop_
_entity.id
_entity.type
_entity.pdbx_description
1 polymer ?
#
loop_
_entity_poly.entity_id
_entity_poly.type
_entity_poly.pdbx_seq_one_letter_code
_entity_poly.pdbx_strand_id
1 'polypeptide(L)'
;MIFNLLIANPLSPDGIGVWIAAILTIAIFSFLYKDNPLFKFAEHLYVGIGAGYIVVVAWHNDIATNVIQPFKDGLTAIQNNDPSGWVNMVNPIMACVIGSFLFFPVVAPKFRWLTKYAFAFILGTFSGIKVAPVIKEKLITQLSSTLDRICAVSNECAAQVASISYTPETSAMFNAAFVLLGVLCGLVYFFFSLEHKGGTKIVAKTGILILMVGFGASFGLTVMGRVSLLIDRIQFLLTDWLGLIA
;
A
#
# COMPACT_ATOMS: atom_id res chain seq x y z
N MET A 1 17.12 -39.50 -11.43
CA MET A 1 16.48 -38.48 -10.58
C MET A 1 15.57 -37.54 -11.39
N ILE A 2 15.07 -38.01 -12.53
CA ILE A 2 14.40 -37.25 -13.61
C ILE A 2 12.91 -37.66 -13.73
N PHE A 3 12.41 -38.35 -12.69
CA PHE A 3 11.08 -38.96 -12.64
C PHE A 3 10.64 -39.00 -11.16
N ASN A 4 10.75 -37.88 -10.44
CA ASN A 4 9.89 -37.66 -9.26
C ASN A 4 8.57 -37.10 -9.84
N LEU A 5 7.80 -37.90 -10.58
CA LEU A 5 6.74 -38.72 -9.98
C LEU A 5 5.93 -37.93 -8.96
N LEU A 6 5.38 -36.80 -9.41
CA LEU A 6 4.10 -36.19 -9.06
C LEU A 6 4.06 -34.92 -9.94
N ILE A 7 3.52 -34.96 -11.17
CA ILE A 7 2.14 -34.44 -11.37
C ILE A 7 1.56 -34.25 -9.99
N ALA A 8 1.66 -33.04 -9.42
CA ALA A 8 1.10 -32.67 -8.11
C ALA A 8 0.01 -33.66 -7.76
N ASN A 9 0.29 -34.64 -6.86
CA ASN A 9 -0.65 -35.74 -6.64
C ASN A 9 -1.97 -35.03 -6.41
N PRO A 10 -3.02 -35.26 -7.21
CA PRO A 10 -4.26 -34.54 -7.00
C PRO A 10 -4.83 -34.82 -5.59
N LEU A 11 -4.23 -35.75 -4.85
CA LEU A 11 -4.53 -36.15 -3.49
C LEU A 11 -3.51 -35.67 -2.42
N SER A 12 -2.39 -35.01 -2.76
CA SER A 12 -1.50 -34.40 -1.75
C SER A 12 -1.99 -32.98 -1.43
N PRO A 13 -1.89 -32.51 -0.17
CA PRO A 13 -2.34 -31.16 0.22
C PRO A 13 -1.75 -30.05 -0.65
N ASP A 14 -0.45 -30.17 -0.98
CA ASP A 14 0.24 -29.21 -1.84
C ASP A 14 -0.22 -29.31 -3.30
N GLY A 15 -0.54 -30.51 -3.76
CA GLY A 15 -0.98 -30.74 -5.13
C GLY A 15 -2.39 -30.20 -5.40
N ILE A 16 -3.33 -30.40 -4.47
CA ILE A 16 -4.68 -29.83 -4.55
C ILE A 16 -4.61 -28.29 -4.68
N GLY A 17 -3.71 -27.64 -3.93
CA GLY A 17 -3.49 -26.21 -4.01
C GLY A 17 -3.03 -25.76 -5.41
N VAL A 18 -2.06 -26.46 -6.00
CA VAL A 18 -1.57 -26.17 -7.36
C VAL A 18 -2.66 -26.35 -8.40
N TRP A 19 -3.46 -27.41 -8.32
CA TRP A 19 -4.58 -27.65 -9.24
C TRP A 19 -5.65 -26.56 -9.15
N ILE A 20 -6.06 -26.17 -7.93
CA ILE A 20 -7.02 -25.09 -7.71
C ILE A 20 -6.47 -23.76 -8.27
N ALA A 21 -5.21 -23.44 -7.98
CA ALA A 21 -4.56 -22.23 -8.46
C ALA A 21 -4.43 -22.21 -9.99
N ALA A 22 -4.13 -23.34 -10.62
CA ALA A 22 -4.05 -23.45 -12.08
C ALA A 22 -5.42 -23.22 -12.73
N ILE A 23 -6.47 -23.88 -12.24
CA ILE A 23 -7.84 -23.70 -12.74
C ILE A 23 -8.30 -22.26 -12.60
N LEU A 24 -8.04 -21.61 -11.46
CA LEU A 24 -8.38 -20.20 -11.24
C LEU A 24 -7.59 -19.27 -12.15
N THR A 25 -6.31 -19.55 -12.39
CA THR A 25 -5.47 -18.77 -13.30
C THR A 25 -6.00 -18.84 -14.74
N ILE A 26 -6.38 -20.04 -15.20
CA ILE A 26 -7.00 -20.24 -16.52
C ILE A 26 -8.38 -19.56 -16.59
N ALA A 27 -9.18 -19.62 -15.51
CA ALA A 27 -10.47 -18.96 -15.44
C ALA A 27 -10.33 -17.43 -15.58
N ILE A 28 -9.29 -16.83 -15.00
CA ILE A 28 -8.97 -15.41 -15.16
C ILE A 28 -8.53 -15.11 -16.59
N PHE A 29 -7.65 -15.94 -17.18
CA PHE A 29 -7.22 -15.76 -18.57
C PHE A 29 -8.33 -15.96 -19.60
N SER A 30 -9.42 -16.68 -19.27
CA SER A 30 -10.58 -16.81 -20.16
C SER A 30 -11.19 -15.45 -20.55
N PHE A 31 -11.00 -14.40 -19.73
CA PHE A 31 -11.42 -13.04 -20.06
C PHE A 31 -10.79 -12.53 -21.35
N LEU A 32 -9.55 -12.92 -21.66
CA LEU A 32 -8.84 -12.49 -22.87
C LEU A 32 -9.54 -12.96 -24.16
N TYR A 33 -10.30 -14.06 -24.08
CA TYR A 33 -11.04 -14.59 -25.22
C TYR A 33 -12.47 -14.01 -25.31
N LYS A 34 -13.23 -14.03 -24.20
CA LYS A 34 -14.60 -13.49 -24.08
C LYS A 34 -15.08 -13.51 -22.62
N ASP A 35 -16.08 -12.71 -22.27
CA ASP A 35 -16.81 -12.79 -21.00
C ASP A 35 -17.51 -14.16 -20.82
N ASN A 36 -16.81 -15.11 -20.22
CA ASN A 36 -17.26 -16.48 -19.93
C ASN A 36 -17.80 -16.56 -18.49
N PRO A 37 -18.86 -17.33 -18.18
CA PRO A 37 -19.29 -17.62 -16.79
C PRO A 37 -18.15 -18.06 -15.86
N LEU A 38 -17.14 -18.78 -16.37
CA LEU A 38 -15.97 -19.18 -15.59
C LEU A 38 -15.16 -17.98 -15.05
N PHE A 39 -14.99 -16.94 -15.87
CA PHE A 39 -14.32 -15.71 -15.44
C PHE A 39 -15.12 -14.99 -14.36
N LYS A 40 -16.44 -14.83 -14.55
CA LYS A 40 -17.33 -14.17 -13.58
C LYS A 40 -17.34 -14.90 -12.23
N PHE A 41 -17.28 -16.22 -12.24
CA PHE A 41 -17.14 -17.00 -11.01
C PHE A 41 -15.82 -16.69 -10.28
N ALA A 42 -14.69 -16.70 -11.00
CA ALA A 42 -13.39 -16.38 -10.43
C ALA A 42 -13.33 -14.94 -9.88
N GLU A 43 -13.95 -13.99 -10.57
CA GLU A 43 -14.08 -12.59 -10.15
C GLU A 43 -14.88 -12.47 -8.84
N HIS A 44 -16.07 -13.09 -8.77
CA HIS A 44 -16.88 -13.06 -7.54
C HIS A 44 -16.22 -13.79 -6.38
N LEU A 45 -15.52 -14.89 -6.64
CA LEU A 45 -14.75 -15.61 -5.63
C LEU A 45 -13.62 -14.71 -5.09
N TYR A 46 -12.85 -14.07 -5.96
CA TYR A 46 -11.74 -13.19 -5.57
C TYR A 46 -12.22 -11.99 -4.75
N VAL A 47 -13.24 -11.28 -5.24
CA VAL A 47 -13.81 -10.12 -4.53
C VAL A 47 -14.49 -10.56 -3.22
N GLY A 48 -15.13 -11.73 -3.21
CA GLY A 48 -15.76 -12.31 -2.02
C GLY A 48 -14.77 -12.67 -0.93
N ILE A 49 -13.63 -13.30 -1.27
CA ILE A 49 -12.55 -13.60 -0.33
C ILE A 49 -11.95 -12.31 0.21
N GLY A 50 -11.72 -11.31 -0.64
CA GLY A 50 -11.22 -10.00 -0.22
C GLY A 50 -12.16 -9.29 0.76
N ALA A 51 -13.46 -9.28 0.46
CA ALA A 51 -14.47 -8.74 1.35
C ALA A 51 -14.55 -9.51 2.68
N GLY A 52 -14.52 -10.84 2.64
CA GLY A 52 -14.52 -11.70 3.83
C GLY A 52 -13.30 -11.47 4.71
N TYR A 53 -12.10 -11.38 4.13
CA TYR A 53 -10.88 -11.06 4.85
C TYR A 53 -10.99 -9.71 5.57
N ILE A 54 -11.45 -8.67 4.87
CA ILE A 54 -11.63 -7.34 5.46
C ILE A 54 -12.63 -7.40 6.63
N VAL A 55 -13.73 -8.16 6.51
CA VAL A 55 -14.71 -8.33 7.60
C VAL A 55 -14.09 -9.03 8.81
N VAL A 56 -13.31 -10.10 8.61
CA VAL A 56 -12.66 -10.84 9.71
C VAL A 56 -11.63 -9.97 10.43
N VAL A 57 -10.83 -9.22 9.66
CA VAL A 57 -9.84 -8.27 10.20
C VAL A 57 -10.54 -7.17 10.98
N ALA A 58 -11.59 -6.56 10.41
CA ALA A 58 -12.37 -5.53 11.11
C ALA A 58 -13.01 -6.08 12.39
N TRP A 59 -13.47 -7.34 12.39
CA TRP A 59 -14.02 -7.96 13.58
C TRP A 59 -12.98 -8.13 14.68
N HIS A 60 -11.80 -8.68 14.38
CA HIS A 60 -10.79 -8.97 15.40
C HIS A 60 -10.01 -7.72 15.84
N ASN A 61 -9.55 -6.93 14.88
CA ASN A 61 -8.67 -5.80 15.15
C ASN A 61 -9.44 -4.55 15.57
N ASP A 62 -10.63 -4.31 15.00
CA ASP A 62 -11.38 -3.10 15.31
C ASP A 62 -12.45 -3.38 16.37
N ILE A 63 -13.39 -4.30 16.12
CA ILE A 63 -14.56 -4.47 16.99
C ILE A 63 -14.18 -5.21 18.29
N ALA A 64 -13.55 -6.38 18.21
CA ALA A 64 -13.27 -7.19 19.39
C ALA A 64 -12.26 -6.51 20.32
N THR A 65 -11.18 -5.96 19.75
CA THR A 65 -10.10 -5.34 20.53
C THR A 65 -10.45 -3.91 20.97
N ASN A 66 -11.02 -3.06 20.11
CA ASN A 66 -11.25 -1.65 20.46
C ASN A 66 -12.65 -1.36 21.00
N VAL A 67 -13.60 -2.30 20.91
CA VAL A 67 -14.97 -2.12 21.43
C VAL A 67 -15.29 -3.12 22.53
N ILE A 68 -15.18 -4.42 22.27
CA ILE A 68 -15.67 -5.44 23.19
C ILE A 68 -14.78 -5.58 24.43
N GLN A 69 -13.46 -5.66 24.26
CA GLN A 69 -12.52 -5.75 25.37
C GLN A 69 -12.58 -4.52 26.31
N PRO A 70 -12.43 -3.27 25.84
CA PRO A 70 -12.49 -2.10 26.72
C PRO A 70 -13.88 -1.89 27.34
N PHE A 71 -14.95 -2.36 26.70
CA PHE A 71 -16.28 -2.36 27.31
C PHE A 71 -16.36 -3.32 28.50
N LYS A 72 -15.79 -4.53 28.39
CA LYS A 72 -15.74 -5.49 29.50
C LYS A 72 -14.82 -5.00 30.63
N ASP A 73 -13.67 -4.44 30.27
CA ASP A 73 -12.69 -3.91 31.22
C ASP A 73 -13.19 -2.63 31.91
N GLY A 74 -13.97 -1.82 31.21
CA GLY A 74 -14.65 -0.67 31.79
C GLY A 74 -15.76 -1.06 32.76
N LEU A 75 -16.54 -2.11 32.44
CA LEU A 75 -17.58 -2.62 33.33
C LEU A 75 -16.99 -3.20 34.64
N THR A 76 -15.87 -3.92 34.55
CA THR A 76 -15.16 -4.45 35.72
C THR A 76 -14.47 -3.36 36.53
N ALA A 77 -13.93 -2.31 35.89
CA ALA A 77 -13.35 -1.15 36.57
C ALA A 77 -14.38 -0.32 37.34
N ILE A 78 -15.61 -0.15 36.80
CA ILE A 78 -16.72 0.49 37.52
C ILE A 78 -17.13 -0.33 38.75
N GLN A 79 -17.14 -1.66 38.61
CA GLN A 79 -17.44 -2.55 39.74
C GLN A 79 -16.37 -2.46 40.85
N ASN A 80 -15.12 -2.15 40.49
CA ASN A 80 -14.00 -1.99 41.42
C ASN A 80 -13.80 -0.55 41.94
N ASN A 81 -14.71 0.40 41.62
CA ASN A 81 -14.61 1.82 42.00
C ASN A 81 -13.36 2.56 41.48
N ASP A 82 -12.78 2.13 40.36
CA ASP A 82 -11.65 2.82 39.73
C ASP A 82 -12.12 4.03 38.89
N PRO A 83 -11.53 5.23 39.06
CA PRO A 83 -11.92 6.44 38.33
C PRO A 83 -11.73 6.36 36.80
N SER A 84 -10.89 5.43 36.32
CA SER A 84 -10.57 5.24 34.89
C SER A 84 -11.63 4.43 34.13
N GLY A 85 -12.57 3.75 34.82
CA GLY A 85 -13.58 2.90 34.19
C GLY A 85 -14.52 3.65 33.24
N TRP A 86 -14.86 4.88 33.57
CA TRP A 86 -15.76 5.71 32.75
C TRP A 86 -15.13 6.11 31.40
N VAL A 87 -13.83 6.43 31.37
CA VAL A 87 -13.13 6.82 30.13
C VAL A 87 -13.00 5.62 29.19
N ASN A 88 -12.72 4.45 29.75
CA ASN A 88 -12.57 3.20 28.99
C ASN A 88 -13.90 2.68 28.42
N MET A 89 -15.05 3.04 29.00
CA MET A 89 -16.38 2.72 28.43
C MET A 89 -16.89 3.74 27.41
N VAL A 90 -16.66 5.04 27.63
CA VAL A 90 -17.24 6.09 26.77
C VAL A 90 -16.65 6.07 25.36
N ASN A 91 -15.33 5.84 25.23
CA ASN A 91 -14.66 5.79 23.94
C ASN A 91 -15.20 4.69 22.98
N PRO A 92 -15.35 3.42 23.42
CA PRO A 92 -15.93 2.38 22.57
C PRO A 92 -17.43 2.57 22.31
N ILE A 93 -18.19 3.14 23.26
CA ILE A 93 -19.62 3.42 23.05
C ILE A 93 -19.81 4.49 21.97
N MET A 94 -19.02 5.55 21.98
CA MET A 94 -19.07 6.60 20.95
C MET A 94 -18.73 6.04 19.57
N ALA A 95 -17.73 5.16 19.47
CA ALA A 95 -17.39 4.46 18.23
C ALA A 95 -18.53 3.53 17.76
N CYS A 96 -19.18 2.80 18.68
CA CYS A 96 -20.34 1.98 18.38
C CYS A 96 -21.55 2.79 17.89
N VAL A 97 -21.82 3.93 18.52
CA VAL A 97 -22.93 4.82 18.14
C VAL A 97 -22.71 5.38 16.73
N ILE A 98 -21.50 5.85 16.44
CA ILE A 98 -21.15 6.38 15.10
C ILE A 98 -21.13 5.26 14.05
N GLY A 99 -20.62 4.07 14.38
CA GLY A 99 -20.62 2.90 13.50
C GLY A 99 -22.04 2.40 13.20
N SER A 100 -22.92 2.42 14.20
CA SER A 100 -24.33 2.04 14.04
C SER A 100 -25.06 3.02 13.12
N PHE A 101 -24.77 4.32 13.20
CA PHE A 101 -25.30 5.34 12.28
C PHE A 101 -24.88 5.15 10.81
N LEU A 102 -23.83 4.38 10.53
CA LEU A 102 -23.43 4.02 9.17
C LEU A 102 -24.25 2.83 8.62
N PHE A 103 -24.73 1.93 9.49
CA PHE A 103 -25.45 0.71 9.10
C PHE A 103 -26.97 0.94 8.94
N PHE A 104 -27.57 1.76 9.81
CA PHE A 104 -29.00 2.10 9.76
C PHE A 104 -29.55 2.60 8.40
N PRO A 105 -28.82 3.39 7.60
CA PRO A 105 -29.30 3.86 6.29
C PRO A 105 -29.44 2.76 5.24
N VAL A 106 -28.67 1.66 5.37
CA VAL A 106 -28.76 0.50 4.49
C VAL A 106 -30.04 -0.30 4.79
N VAL A 107 -30.45 -0.34 6.06
CA VAL A 107 -31.65 -1.06 6.52
C VAL A 107 -32.92 -0.20 6.42
N ALA A 108 -32.81 1.11 6.62
CA ALA A 108 -33.93 2.04 6.57
C ALA A 108 -33.55 3.34 5.83
N PRO A 109 -34.01 3.54 4.57
CA PRO A 109 -33.63 4.72 3.77
C PRO A 109 -34.10 6.06 4.36
N LYS A 110 -35.04 6.02 5.32
CA LYS A 110 -35.59 7.21 6.01
C LYS A 110 -34.55 7.97 6.87
N PHE A 111 -33.48 7.31 7.33
CA PHE A 111 -32.48 7.91 8.23
C PHE A 111 -31.17 8.30 7.54
N ARG A 112 -31.15 8.38 6.20
CA ARG A 112 -29.94 8.68 5.40
C ARG A 112 -29.27 10.02 5.71
N TRP A 113 -29.98 10.96 6.34
CA TRP A 113 -29.40 12.24 6.76
C TRP A 113 -28.32 12.07 7.84
N LEU A 114 -28.43 11.03 8.67
CA LEU A 114 -27.55 10.77 9.81
C LEU A 114 -26.16 10.26 9.38
N THR A 115 -26.08 9.60 8.23
CA THR A 115 -24.83 9.11 7.64
C THR A 115 -23.87 10.24 7.31
N LYS A 116 -24.38 11.45 6.99
CA LYS A 116 -23.54 12.60 6.66
C LYS A 116 -22.65 13.01 7.83
N TYR A 117 -23.17 12.96 9.06
CA TYR A 117 -22.40 13.27 10.25
C TYR A 117 -21.35 12.20 10.55
N ALA A 118 -21.69 10.92 10.39
CA ALA A 118 -20.73 9.83 10.50
C ALA A 118 -19.60 9.97 9.47
N PHE A 119 -19.93 10.27 8.20
CA PHE A 119 -18.91 10.51 7.17
C PHE A 119 -18.05 11.75 7.45
N ALA A 120 -18.62 12.84 7.96
CA ALA A 120 -17.86 14.02 8.35
C ALA A 120 -16.88 13.70 9.49
N PHE A 121 -17.31 12.92 10.48
CA PHE A 121 -16.46 12.48 11.59
C PHE A 121 -15.35 11.53 11.13
N ILE A 122 -15.67 10.56 10.28
CA ILE A 122 -14.69 9.64 9.69
C ILE A 122 -13.67 10.44 8.87
N LEU A 123 -14.08 11.26 7.92
CA LEU A 123 -13.15 12.05 7.11
C LEU A 123 -12.30 13.00 7.96
N GLY A 124 -12.87 13.61 9.00
CA GLY A 124 -12.15 14.48 9.93
C GLY A 124 -11.09 13.75 10.74
N THR A 125 -11.44 12.61 11.34
CA THR A 125 -10.50 11.81 12.14
C THR A 125 -9.41 11.17 11.29
N PHE A 126 -9.76 10.54 10.16
CA PHE A 126 -8.78 9.91 9.28
C PHE A 126 -7.83 10.93 8.64
N SER A 127 -8.31 12.10 8.23
CA SER A 127 -7.42 13.16 7.74
C SER A 127 -6.55 13.72 8.86
N GLY A 128 -7.11 14.00 10.03
CA GLY A 128 -6.37 14.50 11.19
C GLY A 128 -5.22 13.59 11.63
N ILE A 129 -5.49 12.28 11.73
CA ILE A 129 -4.47 11.29 12.11
C ILE A 129 -3.40 11.16 11.01
N LYS A 130 -3.75 11.26 9.72
CA LYS A 130 -2.81 11.03 8.62
C LYS A 130 -1.98 12.24 8.20
N VAL A 131 -2.46 13.47 8.38
CA VAL A 131 -1.76 14.67 7.87
C VAL A 131 -0.36 14.81 8.45
N ALA A 132 -0.19 14.77 9.78
CA ALA A 132 1.12 14.95 10.40
C ALA A 132 2.11 13.82 10.06
N PRO A 133 1.73 12.53 10.14
CA PRO A 133 2.58 11.43 9.68
C PRO A 133 2.95 11.54 8.20
N VAL A 134 2.01 11.88 7.32
CA VAL A 134 2.31 12.03 5.89
C VAL A 134 3.33 13.13 5.63
N ILE A 135 3.25 14.27 6.32
CA ILE A 135 4.28 15.32 6.23
C ILE A 135 5.63 14.77 6.71
N LYS A 136 5.67 14.08 7.85
CA LYS A 136 6.91 13.51 8.39
C LYS A 136 7.51 12.46 7.45
N GLU A 137 6.70 11.54 6.95
CA GLU A 137 7.11 10.38 6.15
C GLU A 137 7.34 10.67 4.67
N LYS A 138 6.72 11.71 4.10
CA LYS A 138 6.94 12.08 2.71
C LYS A 138 7.85 13.28 2.57
N LEU A 139 7.71 14.30 3.41
CA LEU A 139 8.50 15.51 3.28
C LEU A 139 9.81 15.42 4.06
N ILE A 140 9.76 15.13 5.37
CA ILE A 140 10.94 15.19 6.24
C ILE A 140 11.92 14.06 5.94
N THR A 141 11.46 12.82 5.80
CA THR A 141 12.30 11.68 5.42
C THR A 141 12.88 11.82 4.01
N GLN A 142 12.12 12.36 3.04
CA GLN A 142 12.63 12.57 1.68
C GLN A 142 13.67 13.69 1.65
N LEU A 143 13.49 14.74 2.45
CA LEU A 143 14.49 15.78 2.66
C LEU A 143 15.76 15.21 3.33
N SER A 144 15.60 14.49 4.44
CA SER A 144 16.71 13.86 5.18
C SER A 144 17.49 12.89 4.28
N SER A 145 16.80 12.00 3.56
CA SER A 145 17.46 11.04 2.68
C SER A 145 18.18 11.68 1.49
N THR A 146 17.77 12.88 1.07
CA THR A 146 18.52 13.66 0.07
C THR A 146 19.77 14.29 0.70
N LEU A 147 19.67 14.80 1.93
CA LEU A 147 20.80 15.36 2.69
C LEU A 147 21.82 14.30 3.10
N ASP A 148 21.40 13.12 3.53
CA ASP A 148 22.28 12.01 3.92
C ASP A 148 23.14 11.53 2.73
N ARG A 149 22.57 11.52 1.52
CA ARG A 149 23.31 11.21 0.28
C ARG A 149 24.41 12.22 -0.02
N ILE A 150 24.25 13.47 0.43
CA ILE A 150 25.24 14.54 0.28
C ILE A 150 26.26 14.48 1.43
N CYS A 151 25.83 14.16 2.66
CA CYS A 151 26.72 13.98 3.82
C CYS A 151 27.67 12.79 3.62
N ALA A 152 27.21 11.70 3.01
CA ALA A 152 28.05 10.54 2.69
C ALA A 152 29.23 10.85 1.73
N VAL A 153 29.24 12.02 1.10
CA VAL A 153 30.32 12.52 0.24
C VAL A 153 31.37 13.33 1.03
N SER A 154 31.05 13.84 2.23
CA SER A 154 32.04 14.46 3.11
C SER A 154 32.65 13.42 4.06
N ASN A 155 33.98 13.39 4.13
CA ASN A 155 34.74 12.45 4.97
C ASN A 155 34.45 12.55 6.49
N GLU A 156 33.61 13.50 6.93
CA GLU A 156 33.21 13.68 8.33
C GLU A 156 31.93 12.92 8.70
N CYS A 157 31.22 12.35 7.72
CA CYS A 157 29.94 11.65 7.88
C CYS A 157 30.01 10.16 7.47
N ALA A 158 31.22 9.62 7.21
CA ALA A 158 31.42 8.25 6.74
C ALA A 158 31.24 7.19 7.85
N ALA A 159 31.21 7.59 9.12
CA ALA A 159 31.21 6.66 10.26
C ALA A 159 29.89 5.93 10.51
N GLN A 160 28.78 6.34 9.88
CA GLN A 160 27.45 5.73 10.12
C GLN A 160 26.78 5.15 8.86
N VAL A 161 27.51 5.09 7.74
CA VAL A 161 27.10 4.41 6.49
C VAL A 161 28.07 3.25 6.19
N ALA A 162 28.60 2.60 7.23
CA ALA A 162 29.53 1.48 7.13
C ALA A 162 28.84 0.13 6.82
N SER A 163 27.89 0.10 5.89
CA SER A 163 27.35 -1.17 5.36
C SER A 163 27.02 -1.17 3.87
N ILE A 164 27.35 -0.11 3.14
CA ILE A 164 27.27 -0.12 1.67
C ILE A 164 28.69 -0.08 1.13
N SER A 165 29.33 -1.25 1.09
CA SER A 165 30.54 -1.48 0.31
C SER A 165 30.24 -1.22 -1.17
N TYR A 166 30.65 -0.07 -1.70
CA TYR A 166 30.97 0.10 -3.12
C TYR A 166 32.03 1.21 -3.25
N THR A 167 33.28 0.81 -3.52
CA THR A 167 34.20 1.62 -4.34
C THR A 167 33.61 1.69 -5.77
N PRO A 168 33.75 2.76 -6.58
CA PRO A 168 34.70 3.86 -6.54
C PRO A 168 34.08 5.18 -6.07
N GLU A 169 34.86 5.97 -5.35
CA GLU A 169 34.48 7.22 -4.67
C GLU A 169 33.80 8.26 -5.59
N THR A 170 33.97 8.17 -6.91
CA THR A 170 33.42 9.12 -7.89
C THR A 170 31.96 8.89 -8.28
N SER A 171 31.46 7.65 -8.27
CA SER A 171 30.08 7.35 -8.71
C SER A 171 29.02 7.74 -7.68
N ALA A 172 29.36 7.62 -6.38
CA ALA A 172 28.48 8.05 -5.29
C ALA A 172 28.33 9.58 -5.26
N MET A 173 29.45 10.30 -5.43
CA MET A 173 29.46 11.76 -5.54
C MET A 173 28.64 12.27 -6.72
N PHE A 174 28.81 11.63 -7.88
CA PHE A 174 28.07 11.98 -9.09
C PHE A 174 26.56 11.79 -8.90
N ASN A 175 26.14 10.67 -8.31
CA ASN A 175 24.72 10.40 -8.05
C ASN A 175 24.12 11.42 -7.06
N ALA A 176 24.81 11.70 -5.95
CA ALA A 176 24.36 12.70 -4.97
C ALA A 176 24.25 14.10 -5.59
N ALA A 177 25.25 14.52 -6.37
CA ALA A 177 25.23 15.79 -7.08
C ALA A 177 24.11 15.86 -8.12
N PHE A 178 23.88 14.78 -8.88
CA PHE A 178 22.82 14.71 -9.88
C PHE A 178 21.43 14.80 -9.25
N VAL A 179 21.18 14.11 -8.14
CA VAL A 179 19.91 14.18 -7.41
C VAL A 179 19.70 15.58 -6.83
N LEU A 180 20.71 16.18 -6.18
CA LEU A 180 20.60 17.54 -5.63
C LEU A 180 20.33 18.57 -6.74
N LEU A 181 21.09 18.53 -7.82
CA LEU A 181 20.88 19.42 -8.96
C LEU A 181 19.50 19.20 -9.58
N GLY A 182 19.07 17.95 -9.73
CA GLY A 182 17.74 17.62 -10.22
C GLY A 182 16.61 18.18 -9.34
N VAL A 183 16.75 18.08 -8.01
CA VAL A 183 15.78 18.63 -7.06
C VAL A 183 15.75 20.16 -7.10
N LEU A 184 16.90 20.83 -7.08
CA LEU A 184 16.96 22.30 -7.18
C LEU A 184 16.35 22.80 -8.50
N CYS A 185 16.68 22.12 -9.59
CA CYS A 185 16.20 22.41 -10.93
C CYS A 185 14.67 22.20 -11.05
N GLY A 186 14.14 21.13 -10.47
CA GLY A 186 12.70 20.89 -10.35
C GLY A 186 11.99 21.90 -9.45
N LEU A 187 12.63 22.33 -8.35
CA LEU A 187 12.07 23.34 -7.46
C LEU A 187 11.96 24.70 -8.15
N VAL A 188 12.97 25.09 -8.94
CA VAL A 188 12.93 26.30 -9.78
C VAL A 188 11.80 26.24 -10.79
N TYR A 189 11.51 25.07 -11.38
CA TYR A 189 10.36 24.90 -12.27
C TYR A 189 9.01 25.09 -11.57
N PHE A 190 8.84 24.51 -10.36
CA PHE A 190 7.58 24.65 -9.60
C PHE A 190 7.44 26.00 -8.88
N PHE A 191 8.52 26.79 -8.81
CA PHE A 191 8.49 28.10 -8.19
C PHE A 191 7.84 29.14 -9.12
N PHE A 192 6.51 29.19 -9.10
CA PHE A 192 5.70 30.08 -9.93
C PHE A 192 5.92 31.58 -9.65
N SER A 193 6.55 31.94 -8.53
CA SER A 193 6.80 33.34 -8.14
C SER A 193 7.99 34.00 -8.84
N LEU A 194 8.80 33.27 -9.62
CA LEU A 194 9.86 33.85 -10.46
C LEU A 194 9.43 33.88 -11.93
N GLU A 195 9.59 35.04 -12.59
CA GLU A 195 9.43 35.12 -14.04
C GLU A 195 10.51 34.30 -14.74
N HIS A 196 10.09 33.38 -15.61
CA HIS A 196 10.97 32.49 -16.36
C HIS A 196 11.67 33.20 -17.54
N LYS A 197 12.48 34.23 -17.26
CA LYS A 197 13.25 34.99 -18.27
C LYS A 197 14.76 34.69 -18.17
N GLY A 198 15.40 34.43 -19.32
CA GLY A 198 16.85 34.22 -19.40
C GLY A 198 17.32 32.86 -18.86
N GLY A 199 18.37 32.85 -18.04
CA GLY A 199 19.01 31.63 -17.52
C GLY A 199 18.09 30.74 -16.66
N THR A 200 17.13 31.33 -15.95
CA THR A 200 16.12 30.59 -15.17
C THR A 200 15.21 29.73 -16.06
N LYS A 201 14.99 30.13 -17.33
CA LYS A 201 14.23 29.34 -18.32
C LYS A 201 14.95 28.04 -18.71
N ILE A 202 16.29 28.08 -18.80
CA ILE A 202 17.10 26.91 -19.13
C ILE A 202 17.10 25.93 -17.95
N VAL A 203 17.32 26.44 -16.73
CA VAL A 203 17.25 25.64 -15.50
C VAL A 203 15.86 25.02 -15.37
N ALA A 204 14.77 25.81 -15.43
CA ALA A 204 13.42 25.26 -15.36
C ALA A 204 13.12 24.20 -16.44
N LYS A 205 13.59 24.39 -17.69
CA LYS A 205 13.39 23.41 -18.77
C LYS A 205 14.11 22.10 -18.50
N THR A 206 15.32 22.16 -17.95
CA THR A 206 16.05 20.96 -17.49
C THR A 206 15.32 20.28 -16.35
N GLY A 207 14.72 21.03 -15.43
CA GLY A 207 13.93 20.52 -14.31
C GLY A 207 12.69 19.75 -14.78
N ILE A 208 11.96 20.30 -15.74
CA ILE A 208 10.82 19.63 -16.40
C ILE A 208 11.25 18.31 -17.03
N LEU A 209 12.39 18.30 -17.74
CA LEU A 209 12.89 17.09 -18.39
C LEU A 209 13.19 16.00 -17.37
N ILE A 210 13.86 16.34 -16.26
CA ILE A 210 14.14 15.40 -15.16
C ILE A 210 12.83 14.89 -14.54
N LEU A 211 11.84 15.76 -14.34
CA LEU A 211 10.52 15.37 -13.83
C LEU A 211 9.78 14.44 -14.78
N MET A 212 9.80 14.70 -16.09
CA MET A 212 9.20 13.83 -17.10
C MET A 212 9.86 12.44 -17.12
N VAL A 213 11.19 12.38 -16.97
CA VAL A 213 11.91 11.09 -16.84
C VAL A 213 11.49 10.37 -15.56
N GLY A 214 11.38 11.06 -14.42
CA GLY A 214 10.93 10.48 -13.16
C GLY A 214 9.50 9.94 -13.20
N PHE A 215 8.57 10.71 -13.77
CA PHE A 215 7.20 10.25 -13.99
C PHE A 215 7.14 9.09 -14.99
N GLY A 216 7.92 9.16 -16.08
CA GLY A 216 8.05 8.09 -17.05
C GLY A 216 8.54 6.78 -16.43
N ALA A 217 9.54 6.84 -15.54
CA ALA A 217 10.03 5.70 -14.79
C ALA A 217 8.94 5.10 -13.87
N SER A 218 8.18 5.95 -13.17
CA SER A 218 7.06 5.51 -12.32
C SER A 218 5.96 4.81 -13.13
N PHE A 219 5.57 5.37 -14.27
CA PHE A 219 4.63 4.70 -15.19
C PHE A 219 5.22 3.37 -15.71
N GLY A 220 6.50 3.35 -16.11
CA GLY A 220 7.20 2.16 -16.56
C GLY A 220 7.22 1.03 -15.52
N LEU A 221 7.45 1.36 -14.25
CA LEU A 221 7.41 0.40 -13.13
C LEU A 221 6.03 -0.27 -13.00
N THR A 222 4.94 0.48 -13.18
CA THR A 222 3.59 -0.11 -13.11
C THR A 222 3.30 -1.04 -14.29
N VAL A 223 3.77 -0.70 -15.49
CA VAL A 223 3.63 -1.57 -16.68
C VAL A 223 4.47 -2.83 -16.53
N MET A 224 5.73 -2.69 -16.11
CA MET A 224 6.61 -3.81 -15.82
C MET A 224 6.01 -4.72 -14.76
N GLY A 225 5.42 -4.17 -13.69
CA GLY A 225 4.75 -4.95 -12.65
C GLY A 225 3.59 -5.79 -13.21
N ARG A 226 2.75 -5.21 -14.08
CA ARG A 226 1.65 -5.95 -14.73
C ARG A 226 2.14 -7.06 -15.66
N VAL A 227 3.16 -6.79 -16.48
CA VAL A 227 3.77 -7.78 -17.38
C VAL A 227 4.48 -8.87 -16.58
N SER A 228 5.16 -8.51 -15.48
CA SER A 228 5.84 -9.47 -14.61
C SER A 228 4.84 -10.41 -13.94
N LEU A 229 3.68 -9.92 -13.49
CA LEU A 229 2.62 -10.78 -12.96
C LEU A 229 2.07 -11.75 -14.02
N LEU A 230 1.94 -11.30 -15.27
CA LEU A 230 1.52 -12.17 -16.37
C LEU A 230 2.54 -13.28 -16.62
N ILE A 231 3.84 -12.93 -16.69
CA ILE A 231 4.93 -13.90 -16.88
C ILE A 231 4.95 -14.90 -15.73
N ASP A 232 4.85 -14.43 -14.49
CA ASP A 232 4.82 -15.27 -13.28
C ASP A 232 3.65 -16.28 -13.33
N ARG A 233 2.45 -15.84 -13.74
CA ARG A 233 1.31 -16.75 -13.90
C ARG A 233 1.50 -17.76 -15.04
N ILE A 234 2.15 -17.38 -16.15
CA ILE A 234 2.45 -18.31 -17.25
C ILE A 234 3.52 -19.32 -16.83
N GLN A 235 4.57 -18.88 -16.13
CA GLN A 235 5.61 -19.75 -15.58
C GLN A 235 5.03 -20.76 -14.59
N PHE A 236 4.16 -20.30 -13.68
CA PHE A 236 3.42 -21.18 -12.76
C PHE A 236 2.64 -22.29 -13.51
N LEU A 237 1.94 -21.95 -14.60
CA LEU A 237 1.21 -22.94 -15.39
C LEU A 237 2.14 -23.95 -16.10
N LEU A 238 3.29 -23.50 -16.61
CA LEU A 238 4.20 -24.34 -17.39
C LEU A 238 5.13 -25.22 -16.53
N THR A 239 5.61 -24.69 -15.41
CA THR A 239 6.55 -25.36 -14.51
C THR A 239 5.83 -26.11 -13.40
N ASP A 240 5.04 -25.42 -12.56
CA ASP A 240 4.45 -26.03 -11.36
C ASP A 240 3.26 -26.93 -11.68
N TRP A 241 2.45 -26.56 -12.69
CA TRP A 241 1.27 -27.34 -13.08
C TRP A 241 1.56 -28.40 -14.14
N LEU A 242 2.14 -28.00 -15.28
CA LEU A 242 2.41 -28.90 -16.41
C LEU A 242 3.76 -29.64 -16.32
N GLY A 243 4.73 -29.14 -15.55
CA GLY A 243 6.06 -29.75 -15.42
C GLY A 243 6.86 -29.82 -16.71
N LEU A 244 6.55 -28.97 -17.71
CA LEU A 244 7.14 -29.05 -19.05
C LEU A 244 8.56 -28.43 -19.12
N ILE A 245 8.85 -27.49 -18.22
CA ILE A 245 10.13 -26.80 -18.13
C ILE A 245 10.54 -26.77 -16.66
N ALA A 246 11.73 -27.31 -16.37
CA ALA A 246 12.41 -27.20 -15.09
C ALA A 246 13.09 -25.83 -14.94
#